data_AF-A0A3C1RFX4-F1
#
_entry.id   AF-A0A3C1RFX4-F1
#
_cell.length_a   1.000
_cell.length_b   1.000
_cell.length_c   1.000
_cell.angle_alpha   90.00
_cell.angle_beta   90.00
_cell.angle_gamma   90.00
#
_symmetry.space_group_name_H-M   'P 1'
#
loop_
_entity.id
_entity.type
_entity.pdbx_description
1 polymer ?
#
loop_
_entity_poly.entity_id
_entity_poly.type
_entity_poly.pdbx_seq_one_letter_code
_entity_poly.pdbx_strand_id
1 'polypeptide(L)' 'MFWAKEPSPSEIINDTNMNVVNFYEVLKKNYKALHKKIEATLHSRETYKKALFIYETPRLFADSPVIRARAFYVSCNQ' A
#
# COMPACT_ATOMS: atom_id res chain seq x y z
N MET A 1 0.86 -15.75 12.96
CA MET A 1 0.19 -14.51 12.51
C MET A 1 0.78 -13.35 13.31
N PHE A 2 1.32 -12.29 12.67
CA PHE A 2 2.00 -11.20 13.38
C PHE A 2 1.05 -10.35 14.25
N TRP A 3 -0.14 -10.05 13.74
CA TRP A 3 -1.10 -9.19 14.43
C TRP A 3 -1.92 -9.89 15.53
N ALA A 4 -1.85 -11.21 15.63
CA ALA A 4 -2.59 -11.97 16.65
C ALA A 4 -1.71 -12.51 17.79
N LYS A 5 -0.40 -12.23 17.78
CA LYS A 5 0.45 -12.51 18.94
C LYS A 5 0.48 -11.29 19.87
N GLU A 6 0.82 -11.53 21.13
CA GLU A 6 1.16 -10.45 22.04
C GLU A 6 2.35 -9.63 21.48
N PRO A 7 2.31 -8.29 21.58
CA PRO A 7 3.42 -7.44 21.16
C PRO A 7 4.72 -7.79 21.89
N SER A 8 5.83 -7.77 21.16
CA SER A 8 7.16 -7.99 21.73
C SER A 8 7.92 -6.67 21.88
N PRO A 9 8.88 -6.54 22.82
CA PRO A 9 9.65 -5.30 22.99
C PRO A 9 10.39 -4.84 21.72
N SER A 10 10.71 -5.78 20.83
CA SER A 10 11.28 -5.51 19.51
C SER A 10 10.65 -6.46 18.49
N GLU A 11 10.26 -5.91 17.34
CA GLU A 11 9.58 -6.62 16.27
C GLU A 11 10.16 -6.23 14.92
N ILE A 12 10.51 -7.23 14.11
CA ILE A 12 11.01 -7.04 12.76
C ILE A 12 10.02 -7.71 11.80
N ILE A 13 9.44 -6.91 10.92
CA ILE A 13 8.56 -7.36 9.83
C ILE A 13 9.29 -7.08 8.53
N ASN A 14 9.43 -8.08 7.67
CA ASN A 14 10.02 -7.94 6.35
C ASN A 14 9.20 -8.72 5.31
N ASP A 15 9.32 -8.33 4.05
CA ASP A 15 8.69 -8.98 2.90
C ASP A 15 9.58 -8.76 1.67
N THR A 16 9.62 -9.72 0.74
CA THR A 16 10.35 -9.57 -0.53
C THR A 16 9.59 -8.67 -1.51
N ASN A 17 8.28 -8.53 -1.34
CA ASN A 17 7.45 -7.65 -2.14
C ASN A 17 7.57 -6.20 -1.64
N MET A 18 8.34 -5.41 -2.35
CA MET A 18 8.57 -4.00 -2.00
C MET A 18 7.30 -3.13 -2.05
N ASN A 19 6.23 -3.56 -2.72
CA ASN A 19 4.95 -2.84 -2.68
C ASN A 19 4.22 -3.04 -1.34
N VAL A 20 4.34 -4.23 -0.73
CA VAL A 20 3.82 -4.51 0.62
C VAL A 20 4.61 -3.70 1.64
N VAL A 21 5.94 -3.67 1.54
CA VAL A 21 6.81 -2.88 2.41
C VAL A 21 6.45 -1.39 2.32
N ASN A 22 6.34 -0.85 1.11
CA ASN A 22 5.92 0.54 0.88
C ASN A 22 4.52 0.82 1.48
N PHE A 23 3.57 -0.10 1.33
CA PHE A 23 2.23 0.05 1.88
C PHE A 23 2.26 0.18 3.40
N TYR A 24 2.93 -0.73 4.11
CA TYR A 24 3.02 -0.68 5.57
C TYR A 24 3.85 0.49 6.07
N GLU A 25 4.88 0.92 5.34
CA GLU A 25 5.64 2.12 5.68
C GLU A 25 4.77 3.38 5.61
N VAL A 26 4.02 3.56 4.52
CA VAL A 26 3.08 4.68 4.36
C VAL A 26 1.95 4.58 5.37
N LEU A 27 1.42 3.39 5.63
CA LEU A 27 0.39 3.16 6.63
C LEU A 27 0.84 3.65 8.02
N LYS A 28 2.10 3.39 8.38
CA LYS A 28 2.67 3.83 9.66
C LYS A 28 3.01 5.32 9.70
N LYS A 29 3.62 5.86 8.64
CA LYS A 29 4.21 7.23 8.64
C LYS A 29 3.28 8.31 8.08
N ASN A 30 2.35 7.96 7.17
CA ASN A 30 1.51 8.92 6.46
C ASN A 30 0.08 8.39 6.22
N TYR A 31 -0.52 7.86 7.28
CA TYR A 31 -1.86 7.29 7.26
C TYR A 31 -2.91 8.24 6.70
N LYS A 32 -2.93 9.51 7.15
CA LYS A 32 -3.98 10.48 6.75
C LYS A 32 -4.03 10.70 5.24
N ALA A 33 -2.87 10.82 4.57
CA ALA A 33 -2.82 11.00 3.13
C ALA A 33 -3.25 9.74 2.36
N LEU A 34 -2.85 8.55 2.86
CA LEU A 34 -3.26 7.28 2.30
C LEU A 34 -4.78 7.06 2.44
N HIS A 35 -5.31 7.26 3.64
CA HIS A 35 -6.73 7.13 3.95
C HIS A 35 -7.59 8.01 3.04
N LYS A 36 -7.25 9.30 2.94
CA LYS A 36 -7.95 10.24 2.05
C LYS A 36 -7.96 9.77 0.58
N LYS A 37 -6.86 9.19 0.10
CA LYS A 37 -6.78 8.66 -1.27
C LYS A 37 -7.56 7.36 -1.46
N ILE A 38 -7.65 6.53 -0.42
CA ILE A 38 -8.45 5.31 -0.43
C ILE A 38 -9.94 5.69 -0.46
N GLU A 39 -10.40 6.55 0.45
CA GLU A 39 -11.79 7.03 0.49
C GLU A 39 -12.24 7.70 -0.81
N ALA A 40 -11.35 8.44 -1.48
CA ALA A 40 -11.63 9.05 -2.77
C ALA A 40 -11.63 8.06 -3.96
N THR A 41 -11.44 6.76 -3.72
CA THR A 41 -11.37 5.76 -4.79
C THR A 41 -12.76 5.37 -5.27
N LEU A 42 -13.08 5.72 -6.50
CA LEU A 42 -14.22 5.16 -7.21
C LEU A 42 -13.87 3.77 -7.75
N HIS A 43 -14.64 2.77 -7.36
CA HIS A 43 -14.41 1.38 -7.76
C HIS A 43 -14.87 1.16 -9.20
N SER A 44 -13.96 0.74 -10.08
CA SER A 44 -14.24 0.40 -11.47
C SER A 44 -13.13 -0.48 -12.05
N ARG A 45 -13.42 -1.20 -13.14
CA ARG A 45 -12.39 -1.96 -13.88
C ARG A 45 -11.23 -1.07 -14.33
N GLU A 46 -11.51 0.17 -14.70
CA GLU A 46 -10.50 1.12 -15.14
C GLU A 46 -9.62 1.60 -13.96
N THR A 47 -10.22 1.85 -12.80
CA THR A 47 -9.49 2.17 -11.56
C THR A 47 -8.53 1.04 -11.19
N TYR A 48 -8.99 -0.21 -11.28
CA TYR A 48 -8.17 -1.39 -11.02
C TYR A 48 -6.99 -1.53 -11.99
N LYS A 49 -7.24 -1.38 -13.29
CA LYS A 49 -6.17 -1.42 -14.32
C LYS A 49 -5.09 -0.36 -14.07
N LYS A 50 -5.49 0.87 -13.69
CA LYS A 50 -4.55 1.92 -13.33
C LYS A 50 -3.74 1.58 -12.07
N ALA A 51 -4.37 0.97 -11.07
CA ALA A 51 -3.68 0.50 -9.87
C ALA A 51 -2.67 -0.60 -10.18
N LEU A 52 -3.03 -1.57 -11.02
CA LEU A 52 -2.13 -2.61 -11.50
C LEU A 52 -0.93 -2.04 -12.25
N PHE A 53 -1.14 -1.07 -13.15
CA PHE A 53 -0.03 -0.43 -13.86
C PHE A 53 1.00 0.19 -12.90
N ILE A 54 0.54 0.89 -11.85
CA ILE A 54 1.41 1.47 -10.82
C ILE A 54 2.11 0.37 -10.01
N TYR A 55 1.38 -0.70 -9.67
CA TYR A 55 1.91 -1.85 -8.93
C TYR A 55 3.02 -2.57 -9.70
N GLU A 56 2.86 -2.74 -11.01
CA GLU A 56 3.80 -3.43 -11.91
C GLU A 56 4.99 -2.56 -12.33
N THR A 57 4.84 -1.22 -12.30
CA THR A 57 5.89 -0.27 -12.68
C THR A 57 6.35 0.66 -11.54
N PRO A 58 6.68 0.12 -10.34
CA PRO A 58 6.86 0.92 -9.13
C PRO A 58 8.00 1.95 -9.23
N ARG A 59 9.00 1.69 -10.07
CA ARG A 59 10.12 2.62 -10.31
C ARG A 59 9.69 3.94 -10.93
N LEU A 60 8.64 3.95 -11.76
CA LEU A 60 8.09 5.19 -12.34
C LEU A 60 7.38 6.07 -11.31
N PHE A 61 7.04 5.50 -10.15
CA PHE A 61 6.32 6.16 -9.07
C PHE A 61 7.15 6.20 -7.77
N ALA A 62 8.48 6.12 -7.88
CA ALA A 62 9.39 6.07 -6.74
C ALA A 62 9.20 7.26 -5.78
N ASP A 63 9.01 8.46 -6.34
CA ASP A 63 8.80 9.70 -5.57
C ASP A 63 7.35 9.88 -5.08
N SER A 64 6.49 8.89 -5.29
CA SER A 64 5.06 8.93 -4.94
C SER A 64 4.64 7.72 -4.10
N PRO A 65 5.22 7.52 -2.90
CA PRO A 65 4.99 6.33 -2.07
C PRO A 65 3.51 6.17 -1.66
N VAL A 66 2.79 7.28 -1.43
CA VAL A 66 1.35 7.25 -1.09
C VAL A 66 0.51 6.78 -2.28
N ILE A 67 0.88 7.13 -3.51
CA ILE A 67 0.19 6.65 -4.72
C ILE A 67 0.43 5.16 -4.89
N ARG A 68 1.67 4.70 -4.68
CA ARG A 68 2.02 3.27 -4.70
C ARG A 68 1.28 2.47 -3.64
N ALA A 69 1.18 3.00 -2.41
CA ALA A 69 0.45 2.36 -1.32
C ALA A 69 -1.06 2.25 -1.64
N ARG A 70 -1.66 3.32 -2.19
CA ARG A 70 -3.04 3.27 -2.66
C ARG A 70 -3.22 2.23 -3.78
N ALA A 71 -2.30 2.18 -4.75
CA ALA A 71 -2.36 1.21 -5.83
C ALA A 71 -2.31 -0.23 -5.30
N PHE A 72 -1.40 -0.52 -4.36
CA PHE A 72 -1.38 -1.80 -3.66
C PHE A 72 -2.72 -2.13 -3.01
N TYR A 73 -3.30 -1.20 -2.24
CA TYR A 73 -4.60 -1.41 -1.59
C TYR A 73 -5.71 -1.73 -2.59
N VAL A 74 -5.82 -0.94 -3.66
CA VAL A 74 -6.84 -1.14 -4.70
C VAL A 74 -6.65 -2.49 -5.39
N SER A 75 -5.41 -2.89 -5.68
CA SER A 75 -5.12 -4.19 -6.30
C SER A 75 -5.54 -5.39 -5.44
N CYS A 76 -5.62 -5.22 -4.12
CA CYS A 76 -6.02 -6.28 -3.19
C CYS A 76 -7.49 -6.24 -2.76
N ASN A 77 -8.22 -5.16 -3.04
CA ASN A 77 -9.55 -4.90 -2.48
C ASN A 77 -10.59 -4.47 -3.54
N GLN A 78 -10.37 -4.86 -4.80
CA GLN A 78 -11.29 -4.59 -5.92
C GLN A 78 -11.97 -5.87 -6.39
#